data_AF-A0A928WXI9-F1
#
_entry.id   AF-A0A928WXI9-F1
#
_cell.length_a   1.000
_cell.length_b   1.000
_cell.length_c   1.000
_cell.angle_alpha   90.00
_cell.angle_beta   90.00
_cell.angle_gamma   90.00
#
_symmetry.space_group_name_H-M   'P 1'
#
loop_
_entity.id
_entity.type
_entity.pdbx_description
1 polymer ?
#
loop_
_entity_poly.entity_id
_entity_poly.type
_entity_poly.pdbx_seq_one_letter_code
_entity_poly.pdbx_strand_id
1 'polypeptide(L)'
;MTNIHPSPTLPTGFSAEDFWVLPSPLPDADKRLHRLTEAIYADLDILNYPSKTWDYSRDHAVLEVAIIGAGHCGKSTAFGLRRHGIERVRIFDQAQTGHEGPWRSHARNATLRTPKQVTGGLEWGIANLHFSRWCSARYGEAYWQRIQYIPRLFWADYLDWYGKILDLPIQNDTHIQDITWNQAEQCFWLEAIHQGRPERYKARFLVFATGMECAGGKKLPRIVSENLPEHCYHHTMDSIDFPAFAGKRIVVVGGGASAFDNALLMLKAGAKSVDIVVRRKSLTNVNRIRWSEWNGYHRHYIDLPDQMKWAYSLAELRLGQLPPSHTYYQAISQPELTLHTDAPIQKLNYYNHEIVGTYGDSTLRHDAMICGTGFVTDLDRQRELRSLAPHISRWQSHFT
;
A
#
# COMPACT_ATOMS: atom_id res chain seq x y z
N MET A 1 11.36 -32.43 -0.26
CA MET A 1 10.49 -32.76 0.90
C MET A 1 9.98 -31.45 1.42
N THR A 2 8.67 -31.32 1.60
CA THR A 2 8.07 -30.12 2.20
C THR A 2 8.66 -29.93 3.60
N ASN A 3 9.16 -28.73 3.88
CA ASN A 3 9.68 -28.40 5.20
C ASN A 3 8.55 -27.81 6.03
N ILE A 4 8.17 -28.51 7.10
CA ILE A 4 7.25 -28.02 8.12
C ILE A 4 8.11 -27.32 9.19
N HIS A 5 7.88 -26.03 9.40
CA HIS A 5 8.64 -25.28 10.41
C HIS A 5 7.99 -25.46 11.78
N PRO A 6 8.72 -25.97 12.79
CA PRO A 6 8.25 -25.91 14.17
C PRO A 6 8.21 -24.45 14.64
N SER A 7 7.37 -24.14 15.65
CA SER A 7 7.38 -22.82 16.29
C SER A 7 8.80 -22.49 16.76
N PRO A 8 9.46 -21.46 16.19
CA PRO A 8 10.84 -21.16 16.55
C PRO A 8 10.93 -20.52 17.92
N THR A 9 12.11 -20.59 18.52
CA THR A 9 12.46 -19.80 19.70
C THR A 9 12.30 -18.32 19.39
N LEU A 10 11.45 -17.62 20.14
CA LEU A 10 11.25 -16.19 20.00
C LEU A 10 12.55 -15.45 20.34
N PRO A 11 12.90 -14.36 19.62
CA PRO A 11 14.07 -13.55 19.95
C PRO A 11 14.00 -13.02 21.38
N THR A 12 15.14 -12.94 22.06
CA THR A 12 15.23 -12.32 23.39
C THR A 12 14.69 -10.88 23.34
N GLY A 13 13.73 -10.57 24.20
CA GLY A 13 13.08 -9.25 24.26
C GLY A 13 11.93 -9.06 23.25
N PHE A 14 11.55 -10.08 22.49
CA PHE A 14 10.30 -10.03 21.72
C PHE A 14 9.12 -10.00 22.69
N SER A 15 8.45 -8.85 22.78
CA SER A 15 7.17 -8.73 23.46
C SER A 15 6.06 -9.04 22.45
N ALA A 16 5.23 -10.03 22.76
CA ALA A 16 3.99 -10.31 22.04
C ALA A 16 2.88 -9.30 22.40
N GLU A 17 3.25 -8.06 22.74
CA GLU A 17 2.29 -6.97 22.89
C GLU A 17 1.39 -6.93 21.66
N ASP A 18 0.08 -7.00 21.89
CA ASP A 18 -0.89 -7.02 20.81
C ASP A 18 -0.92 -5.64 20.15
N PHE A 19 -0.06 -5.44 19.16
CA PHE A 19 0.07 -4.21 18.39
C PHE A 19 -1.18 -3.88 17.55
N TRP A 20 -2.22 -4.71 17.66
CA TRP A 20 -3.55 -4.51 17.11
C TRP A 20 -4.45 -3.67 18.02
N VAL A 21 -4.13 -3.53 19.31
CA VAL A 21 -4.90 -2.72 20.26
C VAL A 21 -4.47 -1.25 20.15
N LEU A 22 -5.43 -0.39 19.79
CA LEU A 22 -5.23 1.06 19.70
C LEU A 22 -5.75 1.74 20.97
N PRO A 23 -5.02 2.71 21.55
CA PRO A 23 -5.52 3.48 22.68
C PRO A 23 -6.66 4.40 22.25
N SER A 24 -7.53 4.75 23.20
CA SER A 24 -8.47 5.85 23.03
C SER A 24 -7.74 7.20 22.99
N PRO A 25 -8.28 8.20 22.28
CA PRO A 25 -7.76 9.57 22.35
C PRO A 25 -7.80 10.15 23.76
N LEU A 26 -6.94 11.15 24.02
CA LEU A 26 -6.98 11.94 25.25
C LEU A 26 -8.30 12.71 25.38
N PRO A 27 -8.80 12.96 26.60
CA PRO A 27 -10.05 13.71 26.82
C PRO A 27 -10.06 15.12 26.21
N ASP A 28 -8.88 15.74 26.06
CA ASP A 28 -8.70 17.08 25.49
C ASP A 28 -8.09 17.05 24.07
N ALA A 29 -8.09 15.91 23.39
CA ALA A 29 -7.47 15.71 22.08
C ALA A 29 -7.94 16.74 21.03
N ASP A 30 -9.24 17.04 20.98
CA ASP A 30 -9.79 17.99 20.00
C ASP A 30 -9.26 19.42 20.22
N LYS A 31 -9.16 19.86 21.49
CA LYS A 31 -8.58 21.17 21.84
C LYS A 31 -7.08 21.23 21.50
N ARG A 32 -6.36 20.12 21.65
CA ARG A 32 -4.95 20.02 21.27
C ARG A 32 -4.74 20.08 19.76
N LEU A 33 -5.57 19.36 19.00
CA LEU A 33 -5.54 19.40 17.54
C LEU A 33 -5.92 20.76 16.99
N HIS A 34 -6.87 21.45 17.61
CA HIS A 34 -7.22 22.81 17.23
C HIS A 34 -6.02 23.74 17.36
N ARG A 35 -5.35 23.75 18.53
CA ARG A 35 -4.11 24.53 18.74
C ARG A 35 -3.00 24.16 17.78
N LEU A 36 -2.83 22.86 17.48
CA LEU A 36 -1.85 22.41 16.49
C LEU A 36 -2.19 22.95 15.09
N THR A 37 -3.47 22.95 14.73
CA THR A 37 -3.94 23.46 13.43
C THR A 37 -3.70 24.97 13.33
N GLU A 38 -3.98 25.74 14.38
CA GLU A 38 -3.65 27.18 14.43
C GLU A 38 -2.16 27.43 14.28
N ALA A 39 -1.31 26.63 14.96
CA ALA A 39 0.14 26.74 14.82
C ALA A 39 0.62 26.41 13.39
N ILE A 40 -0.02 25.46 12.71
CA ILE A 40 0.29 25.14 11.31
C ILE A 40 -0.10 26.29 10.38
N TYR A 41 -1.25 26.92 10.60
CA TYR A 41 -1.65 28.10 9.83
C TYR A 41 -0.69 29.26 10.06
N ALA A 42 -0.25 29.47 11.29
CA ALA A 42 0.80 30.45 11.58
C ALA A 42 2.12 30.11 10.88
N ASP A 43 2.56 28.85 10.89
CA ASP A 43 3.77 28.42 10.16
C ASP A 43 3.66 28.68 8.66
N LEU A 44 2.49 28.37 8.06
CA LEU A 44 2.26 28.58 6.62
C LEU A 44 2.23 30.07 6.26
N ASP A 45 1.64 30.91 7.10
CA ASP A 45 1.62 32.37 6.96
C ASP A 45 3.01 32.99 7.14
N ILE A 46 3.77 32.55 8.14
CA ILE A 46 5.17 32.99 8.35
C ILE A 46 6.03 32.61 7.14
N LEU A 47 5.90 31.37 6.66
CA LEU A 47 6.69 30.91 5.53
C LEU A 47 6.29 31.61 4.24
N ASN A 48 4.99 31.87 4.05
CA ASN A 48 4.39 32.49 2.86
C ASN A 48 5.15 32.14 1.58
N TYR A 49 5.36 30.83 1.33
CA TYR A 49 6.26 30.36 0.28
C TYR A 49 5.57 29.40 -0.70
N PRO A 50 5.64 29.70 -2.01
CA PRO A 50 6.17 30.94 -2.58
C PRO A 50 5.20 32.11 -2.36
N SER A 51 5.71 33.31 -2.06
CA SER A 51 4.88 34.51 -1.86
C SER A 51 4.35 35.09 -3.17
N LYS A 52 4.88 34.62 -4.30
CA LYS A 52 4.43 34.94 -5.65
C LYS A 52 4.47 33.68 -6.49
N THR A 53 3.37 33.36 -7.13
CA THR A 53 3.31 32.31 -8.15
C THR A 53 3.54 32.92 -9.52
N TRP A 54 4.24 32.18 -10.37
CA TRP A 54 4.40 32.55 -11.77
C TRP A 54 3.39 31.75 -12.58
N ASP A 55 2.39 32.44 -13.14
CA ASP A 55 1.38 31.76 -13.94
C ASP A 55 1.94 31.36 -15.32
N TYR A 56 2.30 30.08 -15.46
CA TYR A 56 2.80 29.53 -16.73
C TYR A 56 1.67 29.21 -17.74
N SER A 57 0.42 29.02 -17.31
CA SER A 57 -0.68 28.62 -18.20
C SER A 57 -1.62 29.80 -18.47
N ARG A 58 -1.80 30.15 -19.75
CA ARG A 58 -2.78 31.16 -20.17
C ARG A 58 -4.22 30.62 -20.26
N ASP A 59 -4.40 29.31 -20.13
CA ASP A 59 -5.72 28.66 -20.13
C ASP A 59 -6.01 28.09 -18.74
N HIS A 60 -7.00 28.70 -18.06
CA HIS A 60 -7.45 28.29 -16.73
C HIS A 60 -8.35 27.05 -16.75
N ALA A 61 -8.81 26.60 -17.92
CA ALA A 61 -9.57 25.35 -18.06
C ALA A 61 -8.67 24.09 -18.07
N VAL A 62 -7.35 24.27 -18.13
CA VAL A 62 -6.36 23.18 -18.13
C VAL A 62 -5.61 23.16 -16.80
N LEU A 63 -5.65 22.03 -16.10
CA LEU A 63 -4.86 21.81 -14.90
C LEU A 63 -3.36 21.86 -15.24
N GLU A 64 -2.55 22.41 -14.35
CA GLU A 64 -1.09 22.26 -14.45
C GLU A 64 -0.70 20.81 -14.20
N VAL A 65 -1.24 20.22 -13.14
CA VAL A 65 -0.98 18.83 -12.77
C VAL A 65 -2.27 18.14 -12.35
N ALA A 66 -2.59 17.03 -13.02
CA ALA A 66 -3.55 16.07 -12.50
C ALA A 66 -2.80 14.95 -11.76
N ILE A 67 -3.15 14.72 -10.50
CA ILE A 67 -2.61 13.64 -9.68
C ILE A 67 -3.67 12.55 -9.60
N ILE A 68 -3.33 11.32 -9.98
CA ILE A 68 -4.24 10.16 -9.87
C ILE A 68 -3.87 9.37 -8.61
N GLY A 69 -4.76 9.35 -7.62
CA GLY A 69 -4.61 8.72 -6.32
C GLY A 69 -4.35 9.73 -5.20
N ALA A 70 -5.23 9.80 -4.20
CA ALA A 70 -5.17 10.67 -3.03
C ALA A 70 -4.70 9.93 -1.75
N GLY A 71 -3.92 8.87 -1.92
CA GLY A 71 -3.17 8.24 -0.83
C GLY A 71 -2.05 9.15 -0.30
N HIS A 72 -1.12 8.57 0.48
CA HIS A 72 0.06 9.28 1.01
C HIS A 72 0.78 10.07 -0.09
N CYS A 73 1.22 9.39 -1.15
CA CYS A 73 2.04 10.02 -2.19
C CYS A 73 1.31 11.18 -2.87
N GLY A 74 0.03 11.02 -3.24
CA GLY A 74 -0.72 12.07 -3.92
C GLY A 74 -0.91 13.32 -3.06
N LYS A 75 -1.24 13.14 -1.77
CA LYS A 75 -1.37 14.24 -0.80
C LYS A 75 -0.02 14.96 -0.63
N SER A 76 1.07 14.21 -0.48
CA SER A 76 2.43 14.78 -0.38
C SER A 76 2.83 15.55 -1.65
N THR A 77 2.59 14.97 -2.82
CA THR A 77 2.91 15.62 -4.10
C THR A 77 2.11 16.89 -4.31
N ALA A 78 0.81 16.90 -4.02
CA ALA A 78 -0.01 18.11 -4.15
C ALA A 78 0.50 19.23 -3.25
N PHE A 79 0.81 18.93 -1.98
CA PHE A 79 1.36 19.94 -1.09
C PHE A 79 2.75 20.42 -1.54
N GLY A 80 3.62 19.51 -1.97
CA GLY A 80 4.93 19.85 -2.53
C GLY A 80 4.85 20.75 -3.76
N LEU A 81 3.95 20.44 -4.70
CA LEU A 81 3.70 21.27 -5.88
C LEU A 81 3.25 22.68 -5.49
N ARG A 82 2.34 22.80 -4.52
CA ARG A 82 1.93 24.11 -3.97
C ARG A 82 3.12 24.86 -3.37
N ARG A 83 4.00 24.17 -2.64
CA ARG A 83 5.26 24.75 -2.11
C ARG A 83 6.23 25.19 -3.19
N HIS A 84 6.07 24.73 -4.43
CA HIS A 84 6.83 25.18 -5.59
C HIS A 84 6.04 26.15 -6.50
N GLY A 85 4.88 26.63 -6.05
CA GLY A 85 4.07 27.63 -6.75
C GLY A 85 3.21 27.10 -7.88
N ILE A 86 2.98 25.79 -7.92
CA ILE A 86 2.09 25.12 -8.86
C ILE A 86 0.74 24.95 -8.16
N GLU A 87 -0.27 25.68 -8.62
CA GLU A 87 -1.53 25.87 -7.88
C GLU A 87 -2.74 25.23 -8.57
N ARG A 88 -2.74 25.12 -9.91
CA ARG A 88 -3.83 24.46 -10.65
C ARG A 88 -3.64 22.95 -10.63
N VAL A 89 -3.66 22.40 -9.43
CA VAL A 89 -3.51 20.97 -9.16
C VAL A 89 -4.88 20.41 -8.78
N ARG A 90 -5.17 19.20 -9.23
CA ARG A 90 -6.29 18.40 -8.71
C ARG A 90 -5.84 16.97 -8.45
N ILE A 91 -6.30 16.41 -7.34
CA ILE A 91 -6.07 15.01 -6.98
C ILE A 91 -7.37 14.25 -7.22
N PHE A 92 -7.34 13.25 -8.08
CA PHE A 92 -8.49 12.39 -8.35
C PHE A 92 -8.33 11.07 -7.60
N ASP A 93 -9.35 10.65 -6.85
CA ASP A 93 -9.35 9.33 -6.22
C ASP A 93 -10.68 8.63 -6.50
N GLN A 94 -10.62 7.34 -6.83
CA GLN A 94 -11.80 6.52 -7.06
C GLN A 94 -12.52 6.16 -5.75
N ALA A 95 -11.82 6.19 -4.62
CA ALA A 95 -12.39 5.90 -3.32
C ALA A 95 -13.21 7.10 -2.80
N GLN A 96 -14.24 6.77 -2.02
CA GLN A 96 -14.97 7.76 -1.22
C GLN A 96 -14.04 8.44 -0.21
N THR A 97 -14.45 9.62 0.26
CA THR A 97 -13.70 10.37 1.28
C THR A 97 -13.39 9.54 2.51
N GLY A 98 -12.14 9.57 2.97
CA GLY A 98 -11.65 8.81 4.13
C GLY A 98 -11.27 7.36 3.82
N HIS A 99 -11.38 6.91 2.57
CA HIS A 99 -10.95 5.59 2.12
C HIS A 99 -9.81 5.64 1.10
N GLU A 100 -9.14 6.79 0.96
CA GLU A 100 -8.07 6.98 -0.01
C GLU A 100 -6.84 6.14 0.33
N GLY A 101 -6.22 5.58 -0.71
CA GLY A 101 -5.08 4.68 -0.56
C GLY A 101 -5.42 3.33 0.09
N PRO A 102 -4.40 2.55 0.49
CA PRO A 102 -4.59 1.16 0.90
C PRO A 102 -5.05 1.02 2.36
N TRP A 103 -4.96 2.10 3.14
CA TRP A 103 -4.87 2.03 4.60
C TRP A 103 -6.12 1.52 5.28
N ARG A 104 -7.31 1.79 4.75
CA ARG A 104 -8.59 1.25 5.24
C ARG A 104 -9.22 0.25 4.29
N SER A 105 -8.61 0.00 3.13
CA SER A 105 -9.14 -0.87 2.08
C SER A 105 -8.55 -2.27 2.17
N HIS A 106 -7.39 -2.54 1.57
CA HIS A 106 -6.79 -3.87 1.51
C HIS A 106 -5.53 -4.04 2.37
N ALA A 107 -4.93 -2.96 2.89
CA ALA A 107 -3.84 -3.10 3.86
C ALA A 107 -4.37 -3.80 5.12
N ARG A 108 -3.66 -4.84 5.57
CA ARG A 108 -4.06 -5.67 6.72
C ARG A 108 -3.06 -5.63 7.86
N ASN A 109 -1.90 -5.01 7.69
CA ASN A 109 -0.92 -4.81 8.74
C ASN A 109 -1.50 -3.96 9.89
N ALA A 110 -1.12 -4.31 11.12
CA ALA A 110 -1.49 -3.52 12.29
C ALA A 110 -0.74 -2.19 12.36
N THR A 111 0.56 -2.21 12.05
CA THR A 111 1.45 -1.06 12.04
C THR A 111 2.12 -0.89 10.68
N LEU A 112 2.55 0.33 10.35
CA LEU A 112 3.37 0.59 9.18
C LEU A 112 4.64 -0.24 9.24
N ARG A 113 5.15 -0.61 8.07
CA ARG A 113 6.37 -1.42 7.96
C ARG A 113 7.64 -0.59 8.07
N THR A 114 7.53 0.73 8.18
CA THR A 114 8.66 1.66 8.26
C THR A 114 8.74 2.24 9.68
N PRO A 115 9.94 2.39 10.28
CA PRO A 115 10.09 2.99 11.60
C PRO A 115 9.40 4.35 11.70
N LYS A 116 8.87 4.68 12.88
CA LYS A 116 8.04 5.89 13.09
C LYS A 116 8.69 7.21 12.68
N GLN A 117 10.03 7.26 12.60
CA GLN A 117 10.79 8.45 12.22
C GLN A 117 10.77 8.73 10.71
N VAL A 118 10.34 7.77 9.89
CA VAL A 118 10.36 7.90 8.43
C VAL A 118 8.93 8.10 7.93
N THR A 119 8.49 9.35 7.91
CA THR A 119 7.13 9.77 7.48
C THR A 119 7.01 10.03 5.98
N GLY A 120 8.10 9.86 5.21
CA GLY A 120 8.10 10.07 3.75
C GLY A 120 8.14 11.54 3.32
N GLY A 121 8.46 12.47 4.22
CA GLY A 121 8.62 13.89 3.90
C GLY A 121 7.31 14.63 3.66
N LEU A 122 6.17 14.10 4.11
CA LEU A 122 4.85 14.74 4.03
C LEU A 122 4.84 16.16 4.62
N GLU A 123 5.68 16.41 5.60
CA GLU A 123 5.78 17.70 6.27
C GLU A 123 6.45 18.78 5.42
N TRP A 124 7.18 18.43 4.35
CA TRP A 124 7.90 19.38 3.48
C TRP A 124 8.70 20.44 4.25
N GLY A 125 9.33 20.01 5.36
CA GLY A 125 10.14 20.86 6.24
C GLY A 125 9.36 21.63 7.32
N ILE A 126 8.03 21.49 7.41
CA ILE A 126 7.20 22.18 8.40
C ILE A 126 6.97 21.28 9.61
N ALA A 127 7.65 21.57 10.72
CA ALA A 127 7.68 20.68 11.89
C ALA A 127 6.30 20.39 12.49
N ASN A 128 5.37 21.36 12.49
CA ASN A 128 4.03 21.15 13.06
C ASN A 128 3.16 20.21 12.21
N LEU A 129 3.48 19.99 10.93
CA LEU A 129 2.80 18.99 10.10
C LEU A 129 3.24 17.57 10.41
N HIS A 130 4.37 17.35 11.09
CA HIS A 130 4.90 16.00 11.29
C HIS A 130 3.95 15.10 12.11
N PHE A 131 3.83 13.81 11.73
CA PHE A 131 2.94 12.83 12.37
C PHE A 131 3.10 12.78 13.90
N SER A 132 4.32 12.92 14.43
CA SER A 132 4.54 12.92 15.88
C SER A 132 3.75 14.01 16.60
N ARG A 133 3.59 15.21 16.01
CA ARG A 133 2.83 16.31 16.59
C ARG A 133 1.34 15.97 16.65
N TRP A 134 0.81 15.42 15.56
CA TRP A 134 -0.56 14.93 15.52
C TRP A 134 -0.81 13.80 16.53
N CYS A 135 0.12 12.83 16.59
CA CYS A 135 0.04 11.69 17.49
C CYS A 135 0.08 12.13 18.96
N SER A 136 1.02 13.00 19.34
CA SER A 136 1.11 13.54 20.70
C SER A 136 -0.09 14.41 21.07
N ALA A 137 -0.67 15.14 20.11
CA ALA A 137 -1.90 15.90 20.33
C ALA A 137 -3.10 14.98 20.61
N ARG A 138 -3.22 13.84 19.91
CA ARG A 138 -4.34 12.90 20.08
C ARG A 138 -4.17 11.91 21.23
N TYR A 139 -3.00 11.31 21.36
CA TYR A 139 -2.74 10.13 22.21
C TYR A 139 -1.67 10.40 23.28
N GLY A 140 -1.09 11.60 23.31
CA GLY A 140 -0.09 12.00 24.29
C GLY A 140 1.34 11.64 23.89
N GLU A 141 2.29 12.40 24.44
CA GLU A 141 3.72 12.23 24.15
C GLU A 141 4.23 10.85 24.58
N ALA A 142 3.75 10.35 25.73
CA ALA A 142 4.12 9.03 26.23
C ALA A 142 3.80 7.91 25.23
N TYR A 143 2.66 8.00 24.53
CA TYR A 143 2.30 7.02 23.51
C TYR A 143 3.22 7.10 22.30
N TRP A 144 3.50 8.31 21.80
CA TRP A 144 4.47 8.52 20.71
C TRP A 144 5.85 7.94 21.05
N GLN A 145 6.34 8.16 22.27
CA GLN A 145 7.63 7.63 22.71
C GLN A 145 7.64 6.09 22.77
N ARG A 146 6.54 5.49 23.24
CA ARG A 146 6.41 4.03 23.38
C ARG A 146 6.42 3.27 22.06
N ILE A 147 5.71 3.77 21.04
CA ILE A 147 5.58 3.02 19.78
C ILE A 147 6.91 2.99 19.02
N GLN A 148 7.17 1.92 18.28
CA GLN A 148 8.30 1.83 17.33
C GLN A 148 7.85 2.05 15.88
N TYR A 149 6.63 1.60 15.58
CA TYR A 149 5.98 1.70 14.28
C TYR A 149 4.63 2.37 14.44
N ILE A 150 4.24 3.18 13.47
CA ILE A 150 2.97 3.90 13.49
C ILE A 150 1.83 2.91 13.24
N PRO A 151 0.74 2.88 14.02
CA PRO A 151 -0.42 2.08 13.68
C PRO A 151 -1.05 2.48 12.34
N ARG A 152 -1.41 1.49 11.52
CA ARG A 152 -1.95 1.71 10.16
C ARG A 152 -3.15 2.66 10.16
N LEU A 153 -4.09 2.47 11.08
CA LEU A 153 -5.30 3.28 11.13
C LEU A 153 -5.03 4.70 11.62
N PHE A 154 -4.08 4.89 12.54
CA PHE A 154 -3.64 6.23 12.94
C PHE A 154 -2.95 6.98 11.81
N TRP A 155 -2.19 6.27 10.97
CA TRP A 155 -1.64 6.86 9.76
C TRP A 155 -2.73 7.33 8.81
N ALA A 156 -3.77 6.53 8.62
CA ALA A 156 -4.92 6.89 7.81
C ALA A 156 -5.65 8.14 8.37
N ASP A 157 -5.93 8.17 9.67
CA ASP A 157 -6.57 9.32 10.34
C ASP A 157 -5.72 10.59 10.23
N TYR A 158 -4.40 10.47 10.32
CA TYR A 158 -3.46 11.56 10.12
C TYR A 158 -3.49 12.07 8.69
N LEU A 159 -3.53 11.20 7.67
CA LEU A 159 -3.61 11.62 6.27
C LEU A 159 -4.92 12.34 5.94
N ASP A 160 -6.03 11.94 6.56
CA ASP A 160 -7.32 12.63 6.40
C ASP A 160 -7.27 14.02 7.04
N TRP A 161 -6.75 14.11 8.26
CA TRP A 161 -6.52 15.39 8.94
C TRP A 161 -5.58 16.29 8.12
N TYR A 162 -4.46 15.75 7.63
CA TYR A 162 -3.47 16.44 6.81
C TYR A 162 -4.09 17.02 5.54
N GLY A 163 -4.88 16.21 4.81
CA GLY A 163 -5.58 16.67 3.61
C GLY A 163 -6.57 17.80 3.89
N LYS A 164 -7.32 17.67 5.00
CA LYS A 164 -8.30 18.68 5.43
C LYS A 164 -7.66 20.01 5.83
N ILE A 165 -6.66 20.00 6.71
CA ILE A 165 -6.05 21.25 7.19
C ILE A 165 -5.27 21.98 6.10
N LEU A 166 -4.73 21.25 5.12
CA LEU A 166 -4.01 21.88 4.02
C LEU A 166 -4.93 22.29 2.87
N ASP A 167 -6.24 22.04 2.99
CA ASP A 167 -7.23 22.28 1.94
C ASP A 167 -6.78 21.71 0.58
N LEU A 168 -6.38 20.43 0.59
CA LEU A 168 -5.88 19.81 -0.63
C LEU A 168 -7.02 19.62 -1.64
N PRO A 169 -6.79 19.84 -2.95
CA PRO A 169 -7.82 19.81 -3.98
C PRO A 169 -8.16 18.37 -4.40
N ILE A 170 -8.70 17.59 -3.45
CA ILE A 170 -9.07 16.18 -3.63
C ILE A 170 -10.48 16.10 -4.18
N GLN A 171 -10.65 15.33 -5.25
CA GLN A 171 -11.92 14.95 -5.83
C GLN A 171 -12.08 13.43 -5.72
N ASN A 172 -12.77 13.01 -4.66
CA ASN A 172 -13.15 11.63 -4.42
C ASN A 172 -14.21 11.13 -5.43
N ASP A 173 -14.53 9.84 -5.37
CA ASP A 173 -15.54 9.19 -6.21
C ASP A 173 -15.31 9.45 -7.72
N THR A 174 -14.05 9.60 -8.12
CA THR A 174 -13.64 9.94 -9.48
C THR A 174 -12.67 8.90 -10.03
N HIS A 175 -13.18 8.06 -10.94
CA HIS A 175 -12.38 7.01 -11.56
C HIS A 175 -11.95 7.43 -12.97
N ILE A 176 -10.66 7.74 -13.13
CA ILE A 176 -10.05 8.02 -14.44
C ILE A 176 -10.05 6.73 -15.28
N GLN A 177 -10.70 6.76 -16.44
CA GLN A 177 -10.93 5.60 -17.30
C GLN A 177 -9.88 5.45 -18.41
N ASP A 178 -9.42 6.55 -18.99
CA ASP A 178 -8.45 6.59 -20.08
C ASP A 178 -7.84 7.99 -20.15
N ILE A 179 -6.61 8.06 -20.66
CA ILE A 179 -5.86 9.30 -20.78
C ILE A 179 -5.27 9.36 -22.17
N THR A 180 -5.51 10.46 -22.89
CA THR A 180 -5.03 10.66 -24.26
C THR A 180 -4.24 11.95 -24.37
N TRP A 181 -3.22 11.98 -25.23
CA TRP A 181 -2.53 13.21 -25.58
C TRP A 181 -3.27 13.93 -26.71
N ASN A 182 -3.60 15.21 -26.52
CA ASN A 182 -4.16 16.06 -27.54
C ASN A 182 -3.06 16.96 -28.15
N GLN A 183 -2.70 16.69 -29.40
CA GLN A 183 -1.65 17.43 -30.10
C GLN A 183 -2.04 18.90 -30.41
N ALA A 184 -3.31 19.21 -30.67
CA ALA A 184 -3.71 20.58 -30.98
C ALA A 184 -3.66 21.48 -29.74
N GLU A 185 -4.07 20.93 -28.59
CA GLU A 185 -4.14 21.66 -27.32
C GLU A 185 -2.87 21.52 -26.46
N GLN A 186 -1.94 20.63 -26.84
CA GLN A 186 -0.70 20.35 -26.11
C GLN A 186 -0.96 20.00 -24.63
N CYS A 187 -1.95 19.13 -24.38
CA CYS A 187 -2.33 18.68 -23.05
C CYS A 187 -2.88 17.25 -23.08
N PHE A 188 -2.95 16.63 -21.90
CA PHE A 188 -3.63 15.36 -21.71
C PHE A 188 -5.11 15.57 -21.46
N TRP A 189 -5.95 14.77 -22.11
CA TRP A 189 -7.36 14.64 -21.82
C TRP A 189 -7.59 13.41 -20.96
N LEU A 190 -8.27 13.58 -19.82
CA LEU A 190 -8.60 12.52 -18.89
C LEU A 190 -10.11 12.26 -18.99
N GLU A 191 -10.49 11.08 -19.45
CA GLU A 191 -11.87 10.60 -19.38
C GLU A 191 -12.11 10.04 -17.98
N ALA A 192 -13.17 10.47 -17.31
CA ALA A 192 -13.45 10.10 -15.93
C ALA A 192 -14.91 9.72 -15.74
N ILE A 193 -15.17 8.89 -14.72
CA ILE A 193 -16.50 8.71 -14.14
C ILE A 193 -16.47 9.35 -12.75
N HIS A 194 -17.17 10.47 -12.58
CA HIS A 194 -17.34 11.14 -11.30
C HIS A 194 -18.75 10.87 -10.76
N GLN A 195 -18.87 10.22 -9.61
CA GLN A 195 -20.16 9.88 -9.00
C GLN A 195 -21.14 9.19 -9.99
N GLY A 196 -20.61 8.30 -10.82
CA GLY A 196 -21.37 7.57 -11.85
C GLY A 196 -21.67 8.34 -13.14
N ARG A 197 -21.21 9.59 -13.26
CA ARG A 197 -21.42 10.44 -14.46
C ARG A 197 -20.12 10.60 -15.25
N PRO A 198 -20.16 10.56 -16.59
CA PRO A 198 -19.00 10.82 -17.40
C PRO A 198 -18.59 12.29 -17.32
N GLU A 199 -17.31 12.53 -17.07
CA GLU A 199 -16.67 13.85 -17.07
C GLU A 199 -15.35 13.80 -17.82
N ARG A 200 -14.88 14.97 -18.27
CA ARG A 200 -13.59 15.12 -18.95
C ARG A 200 -12.80 16.25 -18.30
N TYR A 201 -11.52 15.99 -18.06
CA TYR A 201 -10.57 16.99 -17.56
C TYR A 201 -9.40 17.14 -18.51
N LYS A 202 -8.70 18.27 -18.41
CA LYS A 202 -7.48 18.57 -19.17
C LYS A 202 -6.34 18.85 -18.21
N ALA A 203 -5.15 18.32 -18.47
CA ALA A 203 -3.96 18.56 -17.65
C ALA A 203 -2.68 18.63 -18.48
N ARG A 204 -1.70 19.44 -18.07
CA ARG A 204 -0.38 19.51 -18.73
C ARG A 204 0.54 18.39 -18.28
N PHE A 205 0.54 18.09 -16.98
CA PHE A 205 1.33 17.03 -16.39
C PHE A 205 0.44 16.05 -15.62
N LEU A 206 0.91 14.81 -15.56
CA LEU A 206 0.24 13.72 -14.86
C LEU A 206 1.17 13.15 -13.81
N VAL A 207 0.65 12.91 -12.61
CA VAL A 207 1.36 12.16 -11.57
C VAL A 207 0.50 10.96 -11.17
N PHE A 208 1.06 9.76 -11.34
CA PHE A 208 0.41 8.53 -10.89
C PHE A 208 0.85 8.20 -9.47
N ALA A 209 -0.08 8.36 -8.54
CA ALA A 209 0.06 8.07 -7.11
C ALA A 209 -0.92 6.98 -6.65
N THR A 210 -1.24 6.03 -7.54
CA THR A 210 -2.24 4.95 -7.34
C THR A 210 -1.71 3.74 -6.55
N GLY A 211 -0.53 3.84 -5.94
CA GLY A 211 0.05 2.78 -5.10
C GLY A 211 0.43 1.53 -5.90
N MET A 212 0.54 0.37 -5.23
CA MET A 212 0.92 -0.90 -5.90
C MET A 212 -0.14 -1.45 -6.86
N GLU A 213 -1.36 -0.90 -6.83
CA GLU A 213 -2.43 -1.23 -7.79
C GLU A 213 -2.08 -0.80 -9.22
N CYS A 214 -1.21 0.20 -9.36
CA CYS A 214 -0.77 0.77 -10.63
C CYS A 214 0.01 -0.18 -11.56
N ALA A 215 0.39 -1.36 -11.05
CA ALA A 215 1.24 -2.30 -11.75
C ALA A 215 0.45 -3.42 -12.47
N GLY A 216 -0.86 -3.30 -12.67
CA GLY A 216 -1.65 -4.31 -13.40
C GLY A 216 -2.46 -5.25 -12.52
N GLY A 217 -2.70 -4.84 -11.26
CA GLY A 217 -3.64 -5.50 -10.35
C GLY A 217 -3.14 -6.83 -9.76
N LYS A 218 -4.10 -7.64 -9.31
CA LYS A 218 -3.90 -8.86 -8.53
C LYS A 218 -3.17 -9.93 -9.35
N LYS A 219 -2.16 -10.57 -8.76
CA LYS A 219 -1.51 -11.74 -9.36
C LYS A 219 -2.16 -13.02 -8.86
N LEU A 220 -3.29 -13.39 -9.44
CA LEU A 220 -3.96 -14.66 -9.13
C LEU A 220 -3.31 -15.83 -9.93
N PRO A 221 -2.83 -16.90 -9.28
CA PRO A 221 -2.30 -18.06 -10.00
C PRO A 221 -3.41 -18.76 -10.82
N ARG A 222 -3.16 -19.04 -12.11
CA ARG A 222 -4.14 -19.69 -12.99
C ARG A 222 -4.68 -21.00 -12.42
N ILE A 223 -3.82 -21.82 -11.81
CA ILE A 223 -4.19 -23.08 -11.17
C ILE A 223 -5.30 -22.90 -10.12
N VAL A 224 -5.38 -21.74 -9.46
CA VAL A 224 -6.43 -21.42 -8.48
C VAL A 224 -7.74 -21.15 -9.22
N SER A 225 -7.76 -20.20 -10.15
CA SER A 225 -8.98 -19.80 -10.88
C SER A 225 -9.52 -20.88 -11.82
N GLU A 226 -8.67 -21.77 -12.33
CA GLU A 226 -9.07 -22.84 -13.26
C GLU A 226 -9.61 -24.09 -12.54
N ASN A 227 -9.30 -24.28 -11.25
CA ASN A 227 -9.63 -25.53 -10.53
C ASN A 227 -10.53 -25.34 -9.31
N LEU A 228 -10.71 -24.10 -8.82
CA LEU A 228 -11.52 -23.80 -7.64
C LEU A 228 -12.70 -22.89 -8.00
N PRO A 229 -13.89 -23.07 -7.39
CA PRO A 229 -14.97 -22.10 -7.49
C PRO A 229 -14.56 -20.74 -6.90
N GLU A 230 -15.07 -19.65 -7.49
CA GLU A 230 -14.71 -18.28 -7.09
C GLU A 230 -14.99 -17.96 -5.62
N HIS A 231 -16.04 -18.55 -5.04
CA HIS A 231 -16.41 -18.31 -3.64
C HIS A 231 -15.47 -18.99 -2.62
N CYS A 232 -14.56 -19.86 -3.08
CA CYS A 232 -13.66 -20.61 -2.20
C CYS A 232 -12.30 -19.92 -2.00
N TYR A 233 -12.00 -18.86 -2.77
CA TYR A 233 -10.73 -18.17 -2.67
C TYR A 233 -10.86 -16.66 -2.70
N HIS A 234 -9.92 -15.99 -2.05
CA HIS A 234 -9.74 -14.54 -2.14
C HIS A 234 -8.28 -14.21 -2.44
N HIS A 235 -8.02 -13.08 -3.09
CA HIS A 235 -6.71 -12.46 -3.11
C HIS A 235 -6.57 -11.49 -1.93
N THR A 236 -5.36 -11.25 -1.41
CA THR A 236 -5.15 -10.31 -0.29
C THR A 236 -5.48 -8.84 -0.61
N MET A 237 -5.91 -8.55 -1.84
CA MET A 237 -6.38 -7.23 -2.26
C MET A 237 -7.91 -7.15 -2.34
N ASP A 238 -8.60 -8.25 -2.05
CA ASP A 238 -10.06 -8.29 -2.05
C ASP A 238 -10.62 -7.66 -0.77
N SER A 239 -11.89 -7.27 -0.83
CA SER A 239 -12.69 -7.14 0.37
C SER A 239 -12.95 -8.53 0.93
N ILE A 240 -12.58 -8.77 2.18
CA ILE A 240 -12.61 -10.09 2.81
C ILE A 240 -13.39 -9.97 4.11
N ASP A 241 -14.47 -10.75 4.23
CA ASP A 241 -15.26 -10.87 5.45
C ASP A 241 -14.58 -11.89 6.39
N PHE A 242 -13.66 -11.41 7.22
CA PHE A 242 -12.88 -12.29 8.12
C PHE A 242 -13.72 -13.13 9.09
N PRO A 243 -14.79 -12.60 9.71
CA PRO A 243 -15.72 -13.39 10.53
C PRO A 243 -16.24 -14.67 9.84
N ALA A 244 -16.39 -14.67 8.52
CA ALA A 244 -16.84 -15.84 7.76
C ALA A 244 -15.85 -17.03 7.78
N PHE A 245 -14.63 -16.86 8.33
CA PHE A 245 -13.64 -17.93 8.49
C PHE A 245 -13.62 -18.56 9.89
N ALA A 246 -14.47 -18.12 10.81
CA ALA A 246 -14.57 -18.74 12.12
C ALA A 246 -14.82 -20.26 12.01
N GLY A 247 -14.02 -21.06 12.72
CA GLY A 247 -14.08 -22.53 12.70
C GLY A 247 -13.57 -23.21 11.42
N LYS A 248 -13.11 -22.46 10.42
CA LYS A 248 -12.63 -22.99 9.13
C LYS A 248 -11.13 -23.24 9.11
N ARG A 249 -10.69 -24.22 8.32
CA ARG A 249 -9.28 -24.48 7.98
C ARG A 249 -8.93 -23.70 6.72
N ILE A 250 -7.91 -22.86 6.80
CA ILE A 250 -7.57 -21.93 5.71
C ILE A 250 -6.19 -22.24 5.19
N VAL A 251 -6.01 -22.18 3.87
CA VAL A 251 -4.68 -22.13 3.26
C VAL A 251 -4.37 -20.73 2.76
N VAL A 252 -3.20 -20.22 3.11
CA VAL A 252 -2.66 -18.96 2.61
C VAL A 252 -1.48 -19.24 1.69
N VAL A 253 -1.61 -18.88 0.43
CA VAL A 253 -0.58 -19.07 -0.60
C VAL A 253 0.31 -17.83 -0.66
N GLY A 254 1.59 -17.99 -0.33
CA GLY A 254 2.60 -16.94 -0.41
C GLY A 254 3.32 -16.70 0.90
N GLY A 255 4.59 -16.27 0.81
CA GLY A 255 5.47 -16.05 1.97
C GLY A 255 5.78 -14.58 2.26
N GLY A 256 5.07 -13.63 1.63
CA GLY A 256 5.28 -12.20 1.81
C GLY A 256 4.44 -11.61 2.93
N ALA A 257 4.63 -10.32 3.22
CA ALA A 257 3.96 -9.64 4.33
C ALA A 257 2.43 -9.78 4.33
N SER A 258 1.77 -9.58 3.17
CA SER A 258 0.31 -9.67 3.08
C SER A 258 -0.24 -11.06 3.43
N ALA A 259 0.51 -12.14 3.17
CA ALA A 259 0.10 -13.50 3.54
C ALA A 259 0.05 -13.66 5.07
N PHE A 260 1.11 -13.23 5.75
CA PHE A 260 1.20 -13.30 7.21
C PHE A 260 0.19 -12.38 7.91
N ASP A 261 -0.03 -11.17 7.38
CA ASP A 261 -1.05 -10.25 7.93
C ASP A 261 -2.46 -10.86 7.84
N ASN A 262 -2.82 -11.49 6.71
CA ASN A 262 -4.11 -12.13 6.55
C ASN A 262 -4.25 -13.39 7.42
N ALA A 263 -3.19 -14.20 7.52
CA ALA A 263 -3.19 -15.38 8.39
C ALA A 263 -3.49 -15.01 9.85
N LEU A 264 -2.84 -13.96 10.37
CA LEU A 264 -3.08 -13.48 11.73
C LEU A 264 -4.51 -12.95 11.93
N LEU A 265 -5.05 -12.21 10.96
CA LEU A 265 -6.43 -11.73 11.04
C LEU A 265 -7.46 -12.87 11.02
N MET A 266 -7.18 -13.94 10.28
CA MET A 266 -8.05 -15.13 10.26
C MET A 266 -8.04 -15.86 11.59
N LEU A 267 -6.86 -16.02 12.19
CA LEU A 267 -6.74 -16.60 13.53
C LEU A 267 -7.47 -15.75 14.57
N LYS A 268 -7.30 -14.42 14.52
CA LYS A 268 -8.07 -13.49 15.38
C LYS A 268 -9.57 -13.55 15.14
N ALA A 269 -10.02 -13.87 13.93
CA ALA A 269 -11.42 -14.10 13.60
C ALA A 269 -11.93 -15.51 14.00
N GLY A 270 -11.09 -16.34 14.60
CA GLY A 270 -11.48 -17.66 15.11
C GLY A 270 -11.34 -18.79 14.10
N ALA A 271 -10.52 -18.65 13.06
CA ALA A 271 -10.19 -19.76 12.16
C ALA A 271 -9.66 -20.97 12.96
N LYS A 272 -10.06 -22.19 12.56
CA LYS A 272 -9.66 -23.43 13.23
C LYS A 272 -8.18 -23.74 13.04
N SER A 273 -7.66 -23.49 11.84
CA SER A 273 -6.24 -23.62 11.53
C SER A 273 -5.88 -22.82 10.29
N VAL A 274 -4.62 -22.42 10.19
CA VAL A 274 -4.09 -21.71 9.01
C VAL A 274 -2.79 -22.36 8.55
N ASP A 275 -2.76 -22.84 7.30
CA ASP A 275 -1.55 -23.31 6.64
C ASP A 275 -1.00 -22.24 5.70
N ILE A 276 0.19 -21.72 5.96
CA ILE A 276 0.89 -20.86 5.00
C ILE A 276 1.76 -21.75 4.11
N VAL A 277 1.53 -21.73 2.80
CA VAL A 277 2.31 -22.50 1.81
C VAL A 277 3.19 -21.59 0.96
N VAL A 278 4.48 -21.93 0.89
CA VAL A 278 5.50 -21.13 0.21
C VAL A 278 6.30 -22.01 -0.75
N ARG A 279 6.31 -21.63 -2.03
CA ARG A 279 7.02 -22.37 -3.09
C ARG A 279 8.54 -22.45 -2.93
N ARG A 280 9.15 -21.55 -2.16
CA ARG A 280 10.60 -21.48 -1.98
C ARG A 280 11.00 -22.37 -0.82
N LYS A 281 12.21 -22.94 -0.88
CA LYS A 281 12.77 -23.79 0.17
C LYS A 281 12.85 -23.11 1.54
N SER A 282 13.11 -21.81 1.57
CA SER A 282 13.13 -20.97 2.78
C SER A 282 12.56 -19.58 2.51
N LEU A 283 12.13 -18.90 3.57
CA LEU A 283 11.84 -17.46 3.51
C LEU A 283 13.14 -16.68 3.32
N THR A 284 13.06 -15.54 2.64
CA THR A 284 14.20 -14.62 2.58
C THR A 284 14.45 -14.01 3.96
N ASN A 285 15.71 -13.95 4.37
CA ASN A 285 16.15 -13.34 5.63
C ASN A 285 16.94 -12.04 5.40
N VAL A 286 17.00 -11.55 4.16
CA VAL A 286 17.70 -10.32 3.79
C VAL A 286 16.70 -9.30 3.24
N ASN A 287 16.77 -8.08 3.75
CA ASN A 287 16.02 -6.93 3.24
C ASN A 287 16.99 -5.93 2.60
N ARG A 288 17.19 -5.99 1.28
CA ARG A 288 18.09 -5.08 0.57
C ARG A 288 17.48 -3.70 0.33
N ILE A 289 16.15 -3.61 0.28
CA ILE A 289 15.45 -2.32 0.18
C ILE A 289 15.79 -1.42 1.37
N ARG A 290 16.04 -1.98 2.57
CA ARG A 290 16.50 -1.17 3.72
C ARG A 290 17.79 -0.41 3.47
N TRP A 291 18.69 -0.93 2.64
CA TRP A 291 19.92 -0.23 2.31
C TRP A 291 19.67 0.99 1.41
N SER A 292 18.60 0.98 0.61
CA SER A 292 18.24 2.11 -0.27
C SER A 292 17.39 3.18 0.41
N GLU A 293 17.02 3.02 1.70
CA GLU A 293 16.19 3.97 2.47
C GLU A 293 16.94 5.23 2.94
N TRP A 294 17.65 5.90 2.03
CA TRP A 294 18.30 7.18 2.30
C TRP A 294 18.14 8.14 1.13
N ASN A 295 18.06 9.44 1.45
CA ASN A 295 17.65 10.47 0.49
C ASN A 295 18.58 10.60 -0.72
N GLY A 296 19.88 10.36 -0.57
CA GLY A 296 20.79 10.47 -1.71
C GLY A 296 20.57 9.37 -2.74
N TYR A 297 20.30 8.12 -2.33
CA TYR A 297 19.89 7.07 -3.27
C TYR A 297 18.62 7.47 -4.02
N HIS A 298 17.58 7.94 -3.30
CA HIS A 298 16.33 8.34 -3.94
C HIS A 298 16.47 9.53 -4.91
N ARG A 299 17.27 10.54 -4.55
CA ARG A 299 17.50 11.73 -5.41
C ARG A 299 18.33 11.42 -6.64
N HIS A 300 19.28 10.49 -6.53
CA HIS A 300 20.23 10.16 -7.60
C HIS A 300 19.94 8.83 -8.28
N TYR A 301 18.81 8.17 -7.98
CA TYR A 301 18.42 6.94 -8.65
C TYR A 301 18.32 7.14 -10.16
N ILE A 302 17.83 8.31 -10.61
CA ILE A 302 17.71 8.64 -12.02
C ILE A 302 19.09 8.73 -12.71
N ASP A 303 20.13 9.12 -11.97
CA ASP A 303 21.51 9.26 -12.46
C ASP A 303 22.21 7.90 -12.65
N LEU A 304 21.65 6.81 -12.11
CA LEU A 304 22.24 5.48 -12.27
C LEU A 304 22.13 4.99 -13.73
N PRO A 305 23.15 4.29 -14.26
CA PRO A 305 23.03 3.63 -15.55
C PRO A 305 21.88 2.62 -15.57
N ASP A 306 21.17 2.52 -16.70
CA ASP A 306 20.03 1.62 -16.84
C ASP A 306 20.37 0.15 -16.56
N GLN A 307 21.58 -0.29 -16.93
CA GLN A 307 22.07 -1.64 -16.61
C GLN A 307 22.14 -1.89 -15.09
N MET A 308 22.50 -0.89 -14.29
CA MET A 308 22.55 -1.00 -12.84
C MET A 308 21.15 -1.01 -12.25
N LYS A 309 20.25 -0.13 -12.74
CA LYS A 309 18.83 -0.11 -12.35
C LYS A 309 18.19 -1.49 -12.62
N TRP A 310 18.40 -2.05 -13.81
CA TRP A 310 17.90 -3.36 -14.19
C TRP A 310 18.46 -4.48 -13.31
N ALA A 311 19.79 -4.54 -13.13
CA ALA A 311 20.43 -5.58 -12.33
C ALA A 311 19.96 -5.54 -10.87
N TYR A 312 19.82 -4.34 -10.28
CA TYR A 312 19.30 -4.15 -8.94
C TYR A 312 17.83 -4.63 -8.84
N SER A 313 16.95 -4.16 -9.72
CA SER A 313 15.53 -4.55 -9.73
C SER A 313 15.33 -6.06 -9.91
N LEU A 314 16.12 -6.70 -10.79
CA LEU A 314 16.06 -8.14 -11.01
C LEU A 314 16.56 -8.94 -9.80
N ALA A 315 17.61 -8.46 -9.12
CA ALA A 315 18.12 -9.07 -7.90
C ALA A 315 17.07 -9.02 -6.77
N GLU A 316 16.38 -7.87 -6.60
CA GLU A 316 15.29 -7.72 -5.64
C GLU A 316 14.11 -8.65 -5.95
N LEU A 317 13.69 -8.70 -7.22
CA LEU A 317 12.58 -9.55 -7.65
C LEU A 317 12.86 -11.04 -7.36
N ARG A 318 14.10 -11.49 -7.61
CA ARG A 318 14.53 -12.87 -7.36
C ARG A 318 14.58 -13.19 -5.86
N LEU A 319 15.11 -12.28 -5.05
CA LEU A 319 15.16 -12.40 -3.59
C LEU A 319 13.76 -12.55 -2.98
N GLY A 320 12.81 -11.76 -3.47
CA GLY A 320 11.46 -11.69 -2.94
C GLY A 320 11.38 -10.85 -1.66
N GLN A 321 10.16 -10.70 -1.14
CA GLN A 321 9.91 -9.92 0.07
C GLN A 321 9.67 -10.83 1.27
N LEU A 322 10.28 -10.44 2.40
CA LEU A 322 10.06 -11.02 3.72
C LEU A 322 8.83 -10.40 4.41
N PRO A 323 8.14 -11.16 5.27
CA PRO A 323 7.23 -10.55 6.24
C PRO A 323 8.01 -9.68 7.25
N PRO A 324 7.39 -8.63 7.83
CA PRO A 324 7.98 -7.92 8.97
C PRO A 324 8.28 -8.91 10.10
N SER A 325 9.41 -8.73 10.79
CA SER A 325 9.84 -9.64 11.85
C SER A 325 8.79 -9.82 12.93
N HIS A 326 8.16 -8.75 13.39
CA HIS A 326 7.13 -8.81 14.43
C HIS A 326 5.88 -9.60 13.98
N THR A 327 5.40 -9.37 12.76
CA THR A 327 4.28 -10.14 12.17
C THR A 327 4.66 -11.61 12.02
N TYR A 328 5.87 -11.89 11.55
CA TYR A 328 6.37 -13.25 11.40
C TYR A 328 6.39 -13.99 12.74
N TYR A 329 7.04 -13.43 13.76
CA TYR A 329 7.13 -14.03 15.09
C TYR A 329 5.79 -14.19 15.78
N GLN A 330 4.86 -13.23 15.61
CA GLN A 330 3.50 -13.38 16.13
C GLN A 330 2.73 -14.51 15.44
N ALA A 331 2.91 -14.68 14.13
CA ALA A 331 2.20 -15.71 13.35
C ALA A 331 2.66 -17.12 13.71
N ILE A 332 3.97 -17.36 13.69
CA ILE A 332 4.56 -18.68 13.97
C ILE A 332 4.49 -19.11 15.44
N SER A 333 4.18 -18.18 16.35
CA SER A 333 3.91 -18.50 17.75
C SER A 333 2.47 -18.97 17.98
N GLN A 334 1.58 -18.88 16.99
CA GLN A 334 0.21 -19.39 17.11
C GLN A 334 0.22 -20.91 16.89
N PRO A 335 -0.32 -21.72 17.81
CA PRO A 335 -0.34 -23.17 17.67
C PRO A 335 -1.22 -23.65 16.51
N GLU A 336 -2.19 -22.84 16.07
CA GLU A 336 -3.09 -23.13 14.96
C GLU A 336 -2.49 -22.79 13.58
N LEU A 337 -1.29 -22.20 13.54
CA LEU A 337 -0.61 -21.83 12.31
C LEU A 337 0.53 -22.78 11.98
N THR A 338 0.53 -23.32 10.75
CA THR A 338 1.64 -24.13 10.23
C THR A 338 2.24 -23.48 8.98
N LEU A 339 3.58 -23.35 8.95
CA LEU A 339 4.31 -22.82 7.80
C LEU A 339 4.98 -23.97 7.03
N HIS A 340 4.60 -24.10 5.76
CA HIS A 340 5.14 -25.07 4.79
C HIS A 340 6.02 -24.36 3.77
N THR A 341 7.32 -24.64 3.77
CA THR A 341 8.25 -24.19 2.72
C THR A 341 8.67 -25.35 1.83
N ASP A 342 9.23 -25.06 0.65
CA ASP A 342 9.40 -26.05 -0.44
C ASP A 342 8.06 -26.66 -0.89
N ALA A 343 6.98 -25.89 -0.78
CA ALA A 343 5.59 -26.32 -0.95
C ALA A 343 4.90 -25.59 -2.12
N PRO A 344 5.36 -25.74 -3.38
CA PRO A 344 4.65 -25.20 -4.52
C PRO A 344 3.30 -25.89 -4.70
N ILE A 345 2.28 -25.16 -5.17
CA ILE A 345 1.01 -25.78 -5.56
C ILE A 345 1.25 -26.65 -6.79
N GLN A 346 1.12 -27.97 -6.62
CA GLN A 346 1.21 -28.94 -7.72
C GLN A 346 -0.16 -29.28 -8.30
N LYS A 347 -1.17 -29.40 -7.42
CA LYS A 347 -2.54 -29.74 -7.82
C LYS A 347 -3.54 -29.06 -6.88
N LEU A 348 -4.68 -28.64 -7.42
CA LEU A 348 -5.85 -28.20 -6.66
C LEU A 348 -7.08 -28.92 -7.23
N ASN A 349 -7.94 -29.37 -6.34
CA ASN A 349 -9.26 -29.88 -6.69
C ASN A 349 -10.27 -29.36 -5.67
N TYR A 350 -11.52 -29.22 -6.09
CA TYR A 350 -12.64 -28.92 -5.20
C TYR A 350 -13.60 -30.10 -5.19
N TYR A 351 -13.82 -30.70 -4.01
CA TYR A 351 -14.71 -31.85 -3.84
C TYR A 351 -15.28 -31.85 -2.42
N ASN A 352 -16.55 -32.23 -2.25
CA ASN A 352 -17.24 -32.25 -0.96
C ASN A 352 -17.14 -30.94 -0.16
N HIS A 353 -17.23 -29.81 -0.86
CA HIS A 353 -17.08 -28.47 -0.27
C HIS A 353 -15.72 -28.18 0.36
N GLU A 354 -14.68 -28.97 0.04
CA GLU A 354 -13.32 -28.76 0.48
C GLU A 354 -12.39 -28.52 -0.71
N ILE A 355 -11.39 -27.67 -0.50
CA ILE A 355 -10.21 -27.56 -1.33
C ILE A 355 -9.26 -28.68 -0.93
N VAL A 356 -8.90 -29.54 -1.88
CA VAL A 356 -7.87 -30.57 -1.71
C VAL A 356 -6.66 -30.18 -2.54
N GLY A 357 -5.61 -29.72 -1.85
CA GLY A 357 -4.38 -29.23 -2.47
C GLY A 357 -3.19 -30.15 -2.24
N THR A 358 -2.42 -30.38 -3.31
CA THR A 358 -1.08 -30.98 -3.22
C THR A 358 -0.05 -29.87 -3.26
N TYR A 359 0.68 -29.68 -2.16
CA TYR A 359 1.70 -28.66 -1.97
C TYR A 359 3.04 -29.34 -1.73
N GLY A 360 3.95 -29.28 -2.70
CA GLY A 360 5.14 -30.14 -2.68
C GLY A 360 4.74 -31.62 -2.67
N ASP A 361 5.18 -32.36 -1.65
CA ASP A 361 4.82 -33.76 -1.39
C ASP A 361 3.66 -33.95 -0.39
N SER A 362 3.12 -32.86 0.15
CA SER A 362 2.03 -32.89 1.14
C SER A 362 0.67 -32.71 0.48
N THR A 363 -0.33 -33.49 0.91
CA THR A 363 -1.74 -33.27 0.54
C THR A 363 -2.51 -32.76 1.74
N LEU A 364 -3.14 -31.60 1.60
CA LEU A 364 -3.86 -30.89 2.67
C LEU A 364 -5.30 -30.58 2.24
N ARG A 365 -6.19 -30.42 3.22
CA ARG A 365 -7.61 -30.10 3.03
C ARG A 365 -8.00 -28.82 3.73
N HIS A 366 -8.67 -27.93 3.01
CA HIS A 366 -9.02 -26.59 3.47
C HIS A 366 -10.45 -26.22 3.06
N ASP A 367 -11.06 -25.32 3.81
CA ASP A 367 -12.41 -24.80 3.54
C ASP A 367 -12.37 -23.51 2.70
N ALA A 368 -11.26 -22.78 2.74
CA ALA A 368 -11.02 -21.60 1.90
C ALA A 368 -9.52 -21.36 1.64
N MET A 369 -9.23 -20.58 0.59
CA MET A 369 -7.87 -20.20 0.19
C MET A 369 -7.68 -18.69 0.12
N ILE A 370 -6.51 -18.20 0.53
CA ILE A 370 -6.09 -16.81 0.40
C ILE A 370 -4.82 -16.71 -0.43
N CYS A 371 -4.87 -16.00 -1.54
CA CYS A 371 -3.75 -15.74 -2.42
C CYS A 371 -3.03 -14.46 -1.98
N GLY A 372 -1.95 -14.60 -1.20
CA GLY A 372 -0.96 -13.57 -0.90
C GLY A 372 0.14 -13.51 -1.96
N THR A 373 -0.26 -13.54 -3.24
CA THR A 373 0.61 -13.79 -4.39
C THR A 373 1.12 -12.53 -5.09
N GLY A 374 0.83 -11.37 -4.50
CA GLY A 374 1.35 -10.08 -4.94
C GLY A 374 0.58 -9.48 -6.11
N PHE A 375 1.25 -8.60 -6.85
CA PHE A 375 0.67 -7.89 -7.99
C PHE A 375 1.39 -8.28 -9.27
N VAL A 376 0.73 -8.00 -10.40
CA VAL A 376 1.36 -8.09 -11.72
C VAL A 376 2.25 -6.84 -11.91
N THR A 377 3.12 -6.83 -12.92
CA THR A 377 3.80 -5.60 -13.38
C THR A 377 3.58 -5.50 -14.88
N ASP A 378 2.37 -5.05 -15.23
CA ASP A 378 1.85 -5.01 -16.60
C ASP A 378 0.99 -3.75 -16.77
N LEU A 379 1.56 -2.78 -17.50
CA LEU A 379 0.90 -1.50 -17.79
C LEU A 379 -0.29 -1.66 -18.73
N ASP A 380 -0.36 -2.72 -19.54
CA ASP A 380 -1.49 -2.93 -20.46
C ASP A 380 -2.78 -3.28 -19.71
N ARG A 381 -2.66 -3.68 -18.44
CA ARG A 381 -3.79 -3.91 -17.53
C ARG A 381 -4.28 -2.64 -16.83
N GLN A 382 -3.57 -1.52 -16.98
CA GLN A 382 -3.98 -0.23 -16.42
C GLN A 382 -4.89 0.46 -17.42
N ARG A 383 -6.18 0.51 -17.09
CA ARG A 383 -7.21 0.99 -18.02
C ARG A 383 -6.98 2.46 -18.38
N GLU A 384 -6.62 3.26 -17.39
CA GLU A 384 -6.32 4.68 -17.51
C GLU A 384 -5.09 4.97 -18.38
N LEU A 385 -4.21 3.99 -18.57
CA LEU A 385 -3.02 4.11 -19.42
C LEU A 385 -3.20 3.48 -20.79
N ARG A 386 -4.36 2.88 -21.11
CA ARG A 386 -4.56 2.11 -22.35
C ARG A 386 -4.10 2.86 -23.60
N SER A 387 -4.45 4.14 -23.73
CA SER A 387 -4.07 4.95 -24.89
C SER A 387 -2.62 5.46 -24.84
N LEU A 388 -2.01 5.52 -23.66
CA LEU A 388 -0.61 5.91 -23.48
C LEU A 388 0.37 4.74 -23.51
N ALA A 389 -0.07 3.53 -23.20
CA ALA A 389 0.75 2.33 -23.04
C ALA A 389 1.68 2.03 -24.24
N PRO A 390 1.27 2.23 -25.51
CA PRO A 390 2.16 2.08 -26.67
C PRO A 390 3.32 3.08 -26.71
N HIS A 391 3.20 4.21 -26.02
CA HIS A 391 4.20 5.28 -25.98
C HIS A 391 5.13 5.18 -24.76
N ILE A 392 4.91 4.21 -23.87
CA ILE A 392 5.72 4.01 -22.66
C ILE A 392 6.81 2.97 -22.95
N SER A 393 8.06 3.40 -22.90
CA SER A 393 9.23 2.52 -22.96
C SER A 393 9.25 1.55 -21.76
N ARG A 394 9.55 0.26 -22.00
CA ARG A 394 9.55 -0.79 -20.96
C ARG A 394 10.88 -1.51 -20.90
N TRP A 395 11.30 -1.93 -19.70
CA TRP A 395 12.53 -2.69 -19.50
C TRP A 395 12.68 -3.90 -20.42
N GLN A 396 11.60 -4.65 -20.65
CA GLN A 396 11.60 -5.82 -21.57
C GLN A 396 11.94 -5.48 -23.03
N SER A 397 11.85 -4.21 -23.42
CA SER A 397 12.20 -3.74 -24.77
C SER A 397 13.70 -3.50 -24.90
N HIS A 398 14.42 -3.40 -23.78
CA HIS A 398 15.84 -3.03 -23.72
C HIS A 398 16.72 -4.11 -23.06
N PHE A 399 16.12 -5.01 -22.28
CA PHE A 399 16.81 -6.06 -21.53
C PHE A 399 16.06 -7.38 -21.65
N THR A 400 16.80 -8.48 -21.74
CA THR A 400 16.30 -9.86 -21.83
C THR A 400 16.35 -10.60 -20.50
#